data_AF-A0A087LX91-F1
#
_entry.id   AF-A0A087LX91-F1
#
_cell.length_a   1.000
_cell.length_b   1.000
_cell.length_c   1.000
_cell.angle_alpha   90.00
_cell.angle_beta   90.00
_cell.angle_gamma   90.00
#
_symmetry.space_group_name_H-M   'P 1'
#
loop_
_entity.id
_entity.type
_entity.pdbx_description
1 polymer ?
#
loop_
_entity_poly.entity_id
_entity_poly.type
_entity_poly.pdbx_seq_one_letter_code
_entity_poly.pdbx_strand_id
1 'polypeptide(L)'
;MFHLTRRFHSALPLAWLGAGFLDSLMLLALPALVMLAHLVRRHQRIVGLVGTAPWASLGFARHVMVDDLVRLAAWTALSPFVFLFGHQLRRVLIGS
;
A
#
# COMPACT_ATOMS: atom_id res chain seq x y z
N MET A 1 13.17 10.22 5.04
CA MET A 1 12.78 9.24 3.98
C MET A 1 11.45 8.51 4.21
N PHE A 2 10.72 8.72 5.33
CA PHE A 2 9.46 7.99 5.62
C PHE A 2 8.17 8.66 5.11
N HIS A 3 8.25 9.90 4.61
CA HIS A 3 7.06 10.64 4.19
C HIS A 3 6.38 10.05 2.95
N LEU A 4 7.15 9.47 2.02
CA LEU A 4 6.59 8.91 0.79
C LEU A 4 5.79 7.63 1.07
N THR A 5 6.33 6.72 1.88
CA THR A 5 5.64 5.51 2.34
C THR A 5 4.35 5.87 3.09
N ARG A 6 4.40 6.88 3.96
CA ARG A 6 3.21 7.39 4.67
C ARG A 6 2.14 7.91 3.71
N ARG A 7 2.53 8.67 2.67
CA ARG A 7 1.61 9.17 1.63
C ARG A 7 0.97 8.04 0.83
N PHE A 8 1.74 7.03 0.43
CA PHE A 8 1.20 5.87 -0.26
C PHE A 8 0.18 5.13 0.62
N HIS A 9 0.49 4.86 1.89
CA HIS A 9 -0.45 4.22 2.80
C HIS A 9 -1.75 5.03 2.98
N SER A 10 -1.67 6.35 3.08
CA SER A 10 -2.89 7.18 3.18
C SER A 10 -3.73 7.20 1.90
N ALA A 11 -3.13 6.88 0.74
CA ALA A 11 -3.85 6.85 -0.54
C ALA A 11 -4.53 5.50 -0.81
N LEU A 12 -4.11 4.41 -0.16
CA LEU A 12 -4.68 3.07 -0.36
C LEU A 12 -6.21 3.01 -0.21
N PRO A 13 -6.82 3.59 0.84
CA PRO A 13 -8.28 3.54 0.99
C PRO A 13 -9.01 4.25 -0.14
N LEU A 14 -8.50 5.40 -0.57
CA LEU A 14 -9.08 6.15 -1.70
C LEU A 14 -8.98 5.36 -3.00
N ALA A 15 -7.87 4.66 -3.23
CA ALA A 15 -7.68 3.83 -4.42
C ALA A 15 -8.65 2.64 -4.45
N TRP A 16 -8.86 1.96 -3.31
CA TRP A 16 -9.85 0.88 -3.22
C TRP A 16 -11.29 1.37 -3.30
N LEU A 17 -11.59 2.53 -2.72
CA LEU A 17 -12.89 3.17 -2.85
C LEU A 17 -13.17 3.48 -4.33
N GLY A 18 -12.18 4.01 -5.05
CA GLY A 18 -12.26 4.22 -6.49
C GLY A 18 -12.42 2.91 -7.28
N ALA A 19 -11.70 1.85 -6.93
CA ALA A 19 -11.85 0.54 -7.56
C ALA A 19 -13.27 -0.03 -7.40
N GLY A 20 -13.84 0.13 -6.21
CA GLY A 20 -15.23 -0.24 -5.92
C GLY A 20 -16.24 0.62 -6.67
N PHE A 21 -16.00 1.93 -6.71
CA PHE A 21 -16.83 2.86 -7.48
C PHE A 21 -16.80 2.53 -8.98
N LEU A 22 -15.69 2.05 -9.52
CA LEU A 22 -15.58 1.59 -10.92
C LEU A 22 -16.13 0.16 -11.14
N ASP A 23 -16.57 -0.53 -10.08
CA ASP A 23 -17.02 -1.93 -10.10
C ASP A 23 -16.04 -2.88 -10.80
N SER A 24 -14.75 -2.68 -10.55
CA SER A 24 -13.70 -3.49 -11.18
C SER A 24 -12.94 -4.28 -10.13
N LEU A 25 -13.26 -5.57 -10.02
CA LEU A 25 -12.55 -6.49 -9.13
C LEU A 25 -11.07 -6.62 -9.51
N MET A 26 -10.73 -6.46 -10.78
CA MET A 26 -9.33 -6.45 -11.25
C MET A 26 -8.51 -5.33 -10.61
N LEU A 27 -9.13 -4.20 -10.27
CA LEU A 27 -8.47 -3.07 -9.61
C LEU A 27 -8.31 -3.27 -8.10
N LEU A 28 -8.93 -4.28 -7.49
CA LEU A 28 -8.87 -4.50 -6.04
C LEU A 28 -7.44 -4.81 -5.56
N ALA A 29 -6.70 -5.65 -6.30
CA ALA A 29 -5.35 -6.04 -5.91
C ALA A 29 -4.30 -4.95 -6.24
N LEU A 30 -4.59 -4.07 -7.19
CA LEU A 30 -3.60 -3.17 -7.80
C LEU A 30 -2.95 -2.20 -6.78
N PRO A 31 -3.68 -1.53 -5.88
CA PRO A 31 -3.07 -0.65 -4.88
C PRO A 31 -2.07 -1.38 -3.96
N ALA A 32 -2.39 -2.61 -3.54
CA ALA A 32 -1.50 -3.41 -2.70
C ALA A 32 -0.23 -3.83 -3.44
N LEU A 33 -0.36 -4.27 -4.70
CA LEU A 33 0.78 -4.67 -5.53
C LEU A 33 1.73 -3.51 -5.82
N VAL A 34 1.20 -2.34 -6.14
CA VAL A 34 2.01 -1.12 -6.36
C VAL A 34 2.77 -0.74 -5.10
N MET A 35 2.12 -0.79 -3.94
CA MET A 35 2.76 -0.50 -2.67
C MET A 35 3.84 -1.53 -2.32
N LEU A 36 3.57 -2.82 -2.55
CA LEU A 36 4.55 -3.88 -2.33
C LEU A 36 5.79 -3.70 -3.20
N ALA A 37 5.61 -3.43 -4.50
CA ALA A 37 6.71 -3.17 -5.42
C ALA A 37 7.56 -1.95 -4.98
N HIS A 38 6.91 -0.90 -4.47
CA HIS A 38 7.59 0.27 -3.91
C HIS A 38 8.44 -0.11 -2.68
N LEU A 39 7.87 -0.88 -1.74
CA LEU A 39 8.55 -1.33 -0.53
C LEU A 39 9.76 -2.21 -0.86
N VAL A 40 9.63 -3.16 -1.79
CA VAL A 40 10.74 -4.02 -2.25
C VAL A 40 11.87 -3.17 -2.83
N ARG A 41 11.56 -2.25 -3.75
CA ARG A 41 12.56 -1.36 -4.35
C ARG A 41 13.25 -0.50 -3.30
N ARG A 42 12.51 0.00 -2.31
CA ARG A 42 13.07 0.78 -1.20
C ARG A 42 13.98 -0.08 -0.33
N HIS A 43 13.58 -1.29 0.01
CA HIS A 43 14.38 -2.21 0.82
C HIS A 43 15.72 -2.51 0.14
N GLN A 44 15.70 -2.86 -1.16
CA GLN A 44 16.91 -3.09 -1.95
C GLN A 44 17.86 -1.88 -1.94
N ARG A 45 17.32 -0.65 -2.05
CA ARG A 45 18.13 0.57 -1.95
C ARG A 45 18.80 0.73 -0.58
N ILE A 46 18.09 0.44 0.52
CA ILE A 46 18.66 0.54 1.87
C ILE A 46 19.74 -0.52 2.07
N VAL A 47 19.49 -1.76 1.65
CA VAL A 47 20.46 -2.86 1.73
C VAL A 47 21.72 -2.54 0.91
N GLY A 48 21.58 -1.96 -0.28
CA GLY A 48 22.71 -1.52 -1.10
C GLY A 48 23.58 -0.42 -0.48
N LEU A 49 23.08 0.27 0.57
CA LEU A 49 23.85 1.28 1.31
C LEU A 49 24.55 0.70 2.56
N VAL A 50 24.29 -0.56 2.91
CA VAL A 50 24.96 -1.22 4.04
C VAL A 50 26.47 -1.27 3.77
N GLY A 51 27.25 -0.85 4.76
CA GLY A 51 28.72 -0.76 4.64
C GLY A 51 29.23 0.54 3.99
N THR A 52 28.36 1.34 3.36
CA THR A 52 28.73 2.66 2.80
C THR A 52 28.23 3.82 3.66
N ALA A 53 27.12 3.62 4.38
CA ALA A 53 26.51 4.62 5.24
C ALA A 53 26.57 4.20 6.72
N PRO A 54 26.94 5.12 7.65
CA PRO A 54 27.18 4.78 9.06
C PRO A 54 25.93 4.32 9.84
N TRP A 55 24.74 4.55 9.27
CA TRP A 55 23.44 4.24 9.87
C TRP A 55 22.73 3.06 9.19
N ALA A 56 23.27 2.56 8.08
CA ALA A 56 22.67 1.48 7.32
C ALA A 56 23.16 0.12 7.84
N SER A 57 22.31 -0.59 8.58
CA SER A 57 22.53 -1.98 8.96
C SER A 57 21.47 -2.89 8.37
N LEU A 58 21.82 -4.16 8.15
CA LEU A 58 20.89 -5.18 7.66
C LEU A 58 19.70 -5.36 8.62
N GLY A 59 19.97 -5.32 9.93
CA GLY A 59 18.94 -5.40 10.97
C GLY A 59 17.94 -4.24 10.90
N PHE A 60 18.44 -3.01 10.74
CA PHE A 60 17.59 -1.83 10.55
C PHE A 60 16.73 -1.94 9.29
N ALA A 61 17.34 -2.32 8.16
CA ALA A 61 16.63 -2.45 6.89
C ALA A 61 15.50 -3.50 6.94
N ARG A 62 15.72 -4.61 7.66
CA ARG A 62 14.72 -5.66 7.86
C ARG A 62 13.62 -5.20 8.82
N HIS A 63 13.97 -4.58 9.94
CA HIS A 63 12.99 -4.13 10.92
C HIS A 63 11.98 -3.14 10.31
N VAL A 64 12.48 -2.14 9.59
CA VAL A 64 11.62 -1.16 8.92
C VAL A 64 10.73 -1.80 7.84
N MET A 65 11.24 -2.80 7.11
CA MET A 65 10.45 -3.51 6.11
C MET A 65 9.30 -4.31 6.74
N VAL A 66 9.53 -4.93 7.90
CA VAL A 66 8.49 -5.70 8.60
C VAL A 66 7.34 -4.80 9.02
N ASP A 67 7.62 -3.64 9.61
CA ASP A 67 6.58 -2.70 10.03
C ASP A 67 5.74 -2.20 8.85
N ASP A 68 6.40 -1.87 7.73
CA ASP A 68 5.74 -1.43 6.50
C ASP A 68 4.87 -2.55 5.89
N LEU A 69 5.35 -3.80 5.92
CA LEU A 69 4.60 -4.97 5.44
C LEU A 69 3.40 -5.30 6.32
N VAL A 70 3.54 -5.24 7.65
CA VAL A 70 2.42 -5.44 8.59
C VAL A 70 1.32 -4.41 8.33
N ARG A 71 1.72 -3.14 8.13
CA ARG A 71 0.77 -2.08 7.79
C ARG A 71 0.09 -2.32 6.44
N LEU A 72 0.83 -2.76 5.42
CA LEU A 72 0.27 -3.10 4.12
C LEU A 72 -0.70 -4.29 4.22
N ALA A 73 -0.36 -5.32 4.99
CA ALA A 73 -1.22 -6.48 5.23
C ALA A 73 -2.54 -6.08 5.90
N ALA A 74 -2.47 -5.24 6.94
CA ALA A 74 -3.65 -4.71 7.63
C ALA A 74 -4.57 -3.94 6.66
N TRP A 75 -4.00 -3.05 5.84
CA TRP A 75 -4.76 -2.32 4.83
C TRP A 75 -5.37 -3.25 3.77
N THR A 76 -4.61 -4.23 3.30
CA THR A 76 -5.08 -5.19 2.28
C THR A 76 -6.22 -6.04 2.82
N ALA A 77 -6.17 -6.46 4.09
CA ALA A 77 -7.25 -7.18 4.75
C ALA A 77 -8.54 -6.33 4.86
N LEU A 78 -8.41 -5.01 5.04
CA LEU A 78 -9.53 -4.08 5.09
C LEU A 78 -10.05 -3.67 3.71
N SER A 79 -9.27 -3.90 2.65
CA SER A 79 -9.60 -3.46 1.28
C SER A 79 -10.97 -3.90 0.75
N PRO A 80 -11.49 -5.12 1.02
CA PRO A 80 -12.80 -5.52 0.50
C PRO A 80 -13.93 -4.66 1.06
N PHE A 81 -13.84 -4.22 2.32
CA PHE A 81 -14.85 -3.35 2.92
C PHE A 81 -14.87 -1.98 2.26
N VAL A 82 -13.70 -1.41 2.00
CA VAL A 82 -13.57 -0.10 1.33
C VAL A 82 -14.02 -0.17 -0.13
N PHE A 83 -13.71 -1.27 -0.82
CA PHE A 83 -14.19 -1.55 -2.17
C PHE A 83 -15.73 -1.65 -2.20
N LEU A 84 -16.32 -2.45 -1.32
CA LEU A 84 -17.78 -2.61 -1.25
C LEU A 84 -18.46 -1.27 -0.93
N PHE A 85 -17.86 -0.45 -0.07
CA PHE A 85 -18.35 0.89 0.20
C PHE A 85 -18.38 1.77 -1.07
N GLY A 86 -17.30 1.76 -1.86
CA GLY A 86 -17.25 2.46 -3.15
C GLY A 86 -18.32 1.98 -4.14
N HIS A 87 -18.55 0.66 -4.20
CA HIS A 87 -19.58 0.06 -5.05
C HIS A 87 -20.99 0.49 -4.66
N GLN A 88 -21.28 0.46 -3.35
CA GLN A 88 -22.57 0.93 -2.83
C GLN A 88 -22.77 2.42 -3.08
N LEU A 89 -21.72 3.23 -2.95
CA LEU A 89 -21.76 4.65 -3.27
C LEU A 89 -22.09 4.88 -4.75
N ARG A 90 -21.50 4.13 -5.68
CA ARG A 90 -21.86 4.19 -7.10
C ARG A 90 -23.35 3.89 -7.32
N ARG A 91 -23.89 2.82 -6.71
CA ARG A 91 -25.30 2.45 -6.85
C ARG A 91 -26.24 3.56 -6.36
N VAL A 92 -25.88 4.25 -5.29
CA VAL A 92 -26.67 5.38 -4.75
C VAL A 92 -26.58 6.61 -5.66
N LEU A 93 -25.41 6.92 -6.22
CA LEU A 93 -25.17 8.16 -6.97
C LEU A 93 -25.54 8.06 -8.45
N ILE A 94 -25.31 6.92 -9.09
CA ILE A 94 -25.45 6.73 -10.55
C ILE A 94 -26.66 5.85 -10.89
N GLY A 95 -27.26 5.18 -9.91
CA GLY A 95 -28.26 4.14 -10.15
C GLY A 95 -27.61 2.80 -10.54
N SER A 96 -28.43 1.74 -10.54
CA SER A 96 -28.05 0.37 -10.91
C SER A 96 -27.85 0.22 -12.41
#